data_AF-A0A7N2LJI3-F1
#
_entry.id   AF-A0A7N2LJI3-F1
#
_cell.length_a   1.000
_cell.length_b   1.000
_cell.length_c   1.000
_cell.angle_alpha   90.00
_cell.angle_beta   90.00
_cell.angle_gamma   90.00
#
_symmetry.space_group_name_H-M   'P 1'
#
loop_
_entity.id
_entity.type
_entity.pdbx_description
1 polymer ?
#
loop_
_entity_poly.entity_id
_entity_poly.type
_entity_poly.pdbx_seq_one_letter_code
_entity_poly.pdbx_strand_id
1 'polypeptide(L)'
;MSLLWEKSTSWRWLVRRTRESKPFFIAFATICGVVPGVIGYGVMQFTNKHNPELEARLRQTARPDSLMMGKVNQERLAEYLGELQRKEDTNDRYVAALRGETLTRKPYVRIQEIPKQSDTKATLEQKADKEVK
;
A
#
# COMPACT_ATOMS: atom_id res chain seq x y z
N MET A 1 -26.77 -20.39 23.03
CA MET A 1 -27.59 -19.17 23.24
C MET A 1 -28.78 -19.38 24.20
N SER A 2 -28.84 -20.46 25.00
CA SER A 2 -29.95 -20.69 25.96
C SER A 2 -29.74 -20.01 27.33
N LEU A 3 -28.50 -19.85 27.79
CA LEU A 3 -28.18 -19.34 29.13
C LEU A 3 -28.67 -17.90 29.39
N LEU A 4 -28.46 -16.98 28.45
CA LEU A 4 -28.91 -15.58 28.59
C LEU A 4 -30.45 -15.47 28.56
N TRP A 5 -31.09 -16.29 27.73
CA TRP A 5 -32.55 -16.36 27.66
C TRP A 5 -33.13 -16.91 28.95
N GLU A 6 -32.58 -17.97 29.53
CA GLU A 6 -33.10 -18.60 30.76
C GLU A 6 -32.89 -17.78 32.03
N LYS A 7 -31.77 -17.04 32.12
CA LYS A 7 -31.37 -16.38 33.37
C LYS A 7 -31.75 -14.91 33.45
N SER A 8 -31.96 -14.21 32.33
CA SER A 8 -32.20 -12.76 32.36
C SER A 8 -33.61 -12.40 31.90
N THR A 9 -34.45 -12.08 32.87
CA THR A 9 -35.83 -11.59 32.69
C THR A 9 -35.84 -10.32 31.83
N SER A 10 -34.83 -9.46 31.99
CA SER A 10 -34.67 -8.22 31.22
C SER A 10 -34.37 -8.48 29.75
N TRP A 11 -33.59 -9.52 29.40
CA TRP A 11 -33.32 -9.86 28.01
C TRP A 11 -34.56 -10.42 27.31
N ARG A 12 -35.31 -11.28 28.00
CA ARG A 12 -36.61 -11.77 27.51
C ARG A 12 -37.58 -10.62 27.28
N TRP A 13 -37.66 -9.68 28.22
CA TRP A 13 -38.50 -8.49 28.10
C TRP A 13 -38.08 -7.63 26.91
N LEU A 14 -36.78 -7.36 26.76
CA LEU A 14 -36.24 -6.55 25.68
C LEU A 14 -36.52 -7.17 24.31
N VAL A 15 -36.25 -8.46 24.15
CA VAL A 15 -36.53 -9.20 22.89
C VAL A 15 -38.03 -9.26 22.60
N ARG A 16 -38.87 -9.43 23.63
CA ARG A 16 -40.32 -9.43 23.45
C ARG A 16 -40.82 -8.05 23.02
N ARG A 17 -40.30 -6.99 23.63
CA ARG A 17 -40.65 -5.60 23.32
C ARG A 17 -40.21 -5.17 21.92
N THR A 18 -39.01 -5.57 21.49
CA THR A 18 -38.53 -5.33 20.12
C THR A 18 -39.33 -6.12 19.08
N ARG A 19 -39.81 -7.32 19.42
CA ARG A 19 -40.70 -8.10 18.53
C ARG A 19 -42.10 -7.50 18.41
N GLU A 20 -42.65 -7.02 19.53
CA GLU A 20 -44.03 -6.52 19.59
C GLU A 20 -44.18 -5.08 19.06
N SER A 21 -43.09 -4.29 19.02
CA SER A 21 -43.15 -2.89 18.58
C SER A 21 -42.07 -2.51 17.56
N LYS A 22 -42.51 -2.28 16.33
CA LYS A 22 -41.68 -1.79 15.21
C LYS A 22 -40.93 -0.48 15.51
N PRO A 23 -41.54 0.57 16.08
CA PRO A 23 -40.82 1.82 16.35
C PRO A 23 -39.73 1.65 17.41
N PHE A 24 -39.96 0.81 18.43
CA PHE A 24 -38.95 0.51 19.45
C PHE A 24 -37.77 -0.27 18.88
N PHE A 25 -38.02 -1.24 17.99
CA PHE A 25 -36.95 -1.97 17.32
C PHE A 25 -36.06 -1.04 16.48
N ILE A 26 -36.66 -0.12 15.71
CA ILE A 26 -35.90 0.82 14.89
C ILE A 26 -35.06 1.74 15.78
N ALA A 27 -35.64 2.32 16.84
CA ALA A 27 -34.91 3.18 17.77
C ALA A 27 -33.77 2.43 18.50
N PHE A 28 -34.02 1.18 18.91
CA PHE A 28 -32.99 0.35 19.53
C PHE A 28 -31.85 0.04 18.55
N ALA A 29 -32.18 -0.34 17.31
CA ALA A 29 -31.20 -0.64 16.27
C ALA A 29 -30.35 0.59 15.89
N THR A 30 -30.96 1.78 15.80
CA THR A 30 -30.21 3.00 15.50
C THR A 30 -29.25 3.35 16.64
N ILE A 31 -29.67 3.23 17.90
CA ILE A 31 -28.80 3.45 19.06
C ILE A 31 -27.62 2.45 19.05
N CYS A 32 -27.89 1.17 18.79
CA CYS A 32 -26.85 0.14 18.69
C CYS A 32 -25.86 0.37 17.54
N GLY A 33 -26.21 1.11 16.50
CA GLY A 33 -25.28 1.51 15.45
C GLY A 33 -24.50 2.78 15.80
N VAL A 34 -25.20 3.80 16.28
CA VAL A 34 -24.63 5.13 16.54
C VAL A 34 -23.65 5.10 17.71
N VAL A 35 -24.01 4.44 18.82
CA VAL A 35 -23.18 4.45 20.04
C VAL A 35 -21.81 3.80 19.79
N PRO A 36 -21.70 2.58 19.22
CA PRO A 36 -20.40 2.02 18.87
C PRO A 36 -19.65 2.83 17.82
N GLY A 37 -20.35 3.48 16.87
CA GLY A 37 -19.73 4.35 15.88
C GLY A 37 -19.03 5.56 16.51
N VAL A 38 -19.69 6.24 17.46
CA VAL A 38 -19.11 7.39 18.18
C VAL A 38 -17.93 6.94 19.06
N ILE A 39 -18.08 5.82 19.78
CA ILE A 39 -17.00 5.27 20.62
C ILE A 39 -15.80 4.89 19.74
N GLY A 40 -16.04 4.19 18.63
CA GLY A 40 -14.99 3.80 17.69
C GLY A 40 -14.27 5.02 17.10
N TYR A 41 -15.02 6.05 16.70
CA TYR A 41 -14.45 7.32 16.23
C TYR A 41 -13.61 8.00 17.33
N GLY A 42 -14.09 8.05 18.57
CA GLY A 42 -13.36 8.60 19.70
C GLY A 42 -12.06 7.85 19.99
N VAL A 43 -12.09 6.52 19.95
CA VAL A 43 -10.90 5.67 20.10
C VAL A 43 -9.91 5.93 18.96
N MET A 44 -10.39 5.98 17.71
CA MET A 44 -9.55 6.27 16.55
C MET A 44 -8.91 7.65 16.63
N GLN A 45 -9.64 8.69 17.06
CA GLN A 45 -9.08 10.03 17.26
C GLN A 45 -8.05 10.07 18.39
N PHE A 46 -8.26 9.27 19.45
CA PHE A 46 -7.32 9.20 20.56
C PHE A 46 -6.04 8.44 20.20
N THR A 47 -6.14 7.35 19.43
CA THR A 47 -4.99 6.51 19.04
C THR A 47 -4.28 7.01 17.79
N ASN A 48 -5.00 7.59 16.83
CA ASN A 48 -4.44 8.18 15.62
C ASN A 48 -4.21 9.68 15.81
N LYS A 49 -3.43 10.05 16.83
CA LYS A 49 -2.86 11.40 16.88
C LYS A 49 -1.71 11.44 15.89
N HIS A 50 -1.98 11.90 14.67
CA HIS A 50 -0.93 12.36 13.77
C HIS A 50 -0.09 13.40 14.53
N ASN A 51 1.07 12.97 15.00
CA ASN A 51 2.00 13.85 15.67
C ASN A 51 3.08 14.22 14.65
N PRO A 52 2.95 15.39 13.98
CA PRO A 52 3.91 15.82 12.96
C PRO A 52 5.33 15.96 13.55
N GLU A 53 5.46 16.16 14.86
CA GLU A 53 6.75 16.20 15.55
C GLU A 53 7.39 14.81 15.66
N LEU A 54 6.61 13.77 15.98
CA LEU A 54 7.12 12.40 15.98
C LEU A 54 7.48 11.93 14.56
N GLU A 55 6.66 12.25 13.56
CA GLU A 55 6.99 11.98 12.16
C GLU A 55 8.26 12.71 11.73
N ALA A 56 8.43 13.98 12.12
CA ALA A 56 9.64 14.74 11.85
C ALA A 56 10.87 14.15 12.54
N ARG A 57 10.75 13.72 13.81
CA ARG A 57 11.84 13.04 14.54
C ARG A 57 12.20 11.71 13.90
N LEU A 58 11.22 10.88 13.53
CA LEU A 58 11.45 9.62 12.83
C LEU A 58 12.13 9.84 11.46
N ARG A 59 11.76 10.92 10.75
CA ARG A 59 12.44 11.34 9.51
C ARG A 59 13.84 11.89 9.75
N GLN A 60 14.10 12.55 10.88
CA GLN A 60 15.45 13.00 11.25
C GLN A 60 16.40 11.84 11.55
N THR A 61 15.90 10.75 12.16
CA THR A 61 16.70 9.53 12.43
C THR A 61 16.80 8.60 11.22
N ALA A 62 16.07 8.89 10.14
CA ALA A 62 16.10 8.08 8.92
C ALA A 62 17.48 8.18 8.23
N ARG A 63 18.01 7.03 7.79
CA ARG A 63 19.25 6.98 7.02
C ARG A 63 19.14 7.87 5.76
N PRO A 64 20.23 8.52 5.33
CA PRO A 64 20.21 9.37 4.13
C PRO A 64 19.69 8.63 2.88
N ASP A 65 19.95 7.32 2.77
CA ASP A 65 19.45 6.48 1.68
C ASP A 65 17.92 6.37 1.67
N SER A 66 17.27 6.28 2.83
CA SER A 66 15.80 6.17 2.89
C SER A 66 15.11 7.49 2.60
N LEU A 67 15.74 8.63 2.95
CA LEU A 67 15.26 9.96 2.56
C LEU A 67 15.34 10.15 1.04
N MET A 68 16.45 9.72 0.43
CA MET A 68 16.63 9.77 -1.02
C MET A 68 15.63 8.86 -1.75
N MET A 69 15.41 7.64 -1.26
CA MET A 69 14.42 6.73 -1.83
C MET A 69 12.98 7.25 -1.67
N GLY A 70 12.65 7.85 -0.52
CA GLY A 70 11.35 8.49 -0.31
C GLY A 70 11.07 9.60 -1.32
N LYS A 71 12.06 10.47 -1.55
CA LYS A 71 11.96 11.53 -2.56
C LYS A 71 11.79 10.98 -3.97
N VAL A 72 12.60 9.98 -4.35
CA VAL A 72 12.48 9.35 -5.68
C VAL A 72 11.13 8.68 -5.86
N ASN A 73 10.61 8.00 -4.83
CA ASN A 73 9.30 7.36 -4.92
C ASN A 73 8.16 8.39 -5.05
N GLN A 74 8.27 9.53 -4.36
CA GLN A 74 7.29 10.62 -4.49
C GLN A 74 7.30 11.23 -5.90
N GLU A 75 8.49 11.46 -6.47
CA GLU A 75 8.63 11.95 -7.85
C GLU A 75 8.05 10.96 -8.86
N ARG A 76 8.31 9.65 -8.68
CA ARG A 76 7.74 8.56 -9.51
C ARG A 76 6.22 8.51 -9.43
N LEU A 77 5.65 8.62 -8.23
CA LEU A 77 4.21 8.61 -8.03
C LEU A 77 3.53 9.81 -8.69
N ALA A 78 4.12 11.01 -8.58
CA ALA A 78 3.61 12.20 -9.26
C ALA A 78 3.64 12.02 -10.80
N GLU A 79 4.68 11.38 -11.33
CA GLU A 79 4.80 11.05 -12.75
C GLU A 79 3.71 10.05 -13.18
N TYR A 80 3.55 8.93 -12.47
CA TYR A 80 2.50 7.95 -12.77
C TYR A 80 1.10 8.56 -12.73
N LEU A 81 0.82 9.42 -11.74
CA LEU A 81 -0.47 10.11 -11.65
C LEU A 81 -0.65 11.11 -12.80
N GLY A 82 0.40 11.79 -13.23
CA GLY A 82 0.38 12.66 -14.40
C GLY A 82 0.13 11.91 -15.70
N GLU A 83 0.74 10.74 -15.88
CA GLU A 83 0.53 9.85 -17.03
C GLU A 83 -0.91 9.31 -17.08
N LEU A 84 -1.44 8.87 -15.93
CA LEU A 84 -2.83 8.44 -15.80
C LEU A 84 -3.81 9.57 -16.13
N GLN A 85 -3.52 10.80 -15.69
CA GLN A 85 -4.33 11.97 -16.02
C GLN A 85 -4.30 12.28 -17.53
N ARG A 86 -3.16 12.09 -18.19
CA ARG A 86 -2.97 12.30 -19.62
C ARG A 86 -3.46 11.13 -20.48
N LYS A 87 -3.85 10.01 -19.88
CA LYS A 87 -4.27 8.76 -20.54
C LYS A 87 -3.24 8.25 -21.55
N GLU A 88 -1.96 8.39 -21.22
CA GLU A 88 -0.86 7.97 -22.07
C GLU A 88 -0.66 6.45 -21.98
N ASP A 89 -0.45 5.78 -23.12
CA ASP A 89 -0.21 4.33 -23.15
C ASP A 89 1.20 4.03 -22.64
N THR A 90 1.28 3.39 -21.47
CA THR A 90 2.52 3.10 -20.71
C THR A 90 2.89 1.61 -20.78
N ASN A 91 2.34 0.86 -21.74
CA ASN A 91 2.59 -0.57 -21.92
C ASN A 91 4.07 -0.91 -22.18
N ASP A 92 4.83 0.05 -22.73
CA ASP A 92 6.26 -0.05 -22.96
C ASP A 92 7.08 -0.27 -21.67
N ARG A 93 6.65 0.31 -20.53
CA ARG A 93 7.27 0.09 -19.21
C ARG A 93 7.09 -1.34 -18.71
N TYR A 94 5.91 -1.92 -18.93
CA TYR A 94 5.64 -3.30 -18.52
C TYR A 94 6.44 -4.29 -19.36
N VAL A 95 6.60 -4.02 -20.66
CA VAL A 95 7.45 -4.83 -21.55
C VAL A 95 8.93 -4.72 -21.16
N ALA A 96 9.42 -3.53 -20.82
CA ALA A 96 10.80 -3.33 -20.35
C ALA A 96 11.06 -4.03 -18.99
N ALA A 97 10.09 -3.97 -18.06
CA ALA A 97 10.18 -4.68 -16.79
C ALA A 97 10.22 -6.21 -16.97
N LEU A 98 9.41 -6.75 -17.90
CA LEU A 98 9.44 -8.16 -18.27
C LEU A 98 10.77 -8.57 -18.93
N ARG A 99 11.47 -7.63 -19.58
CA ARG A 99 12.79 -7.82 -20.18
C ARG A 99 13.95 -7.62 -19.20
N GLY A 100 13.68 -7.24 -17.95
CA GLY A 100 14.70 -6.99 -16.94
C GLY A 100 15.47 -5.66 -17.11
N GLU A 101 14.93 -4.73 -17.90
CA GLU A 101 15.52 -3.40 -18.12
C GLU A 101 15.13 -2.46 -16.96
N THR A 102 16.10 -1.79 -16.34
CA THR A 102 15.83 -0.91 -15.17
C THR A 102 15.60 0.55 -15.61
N LEU A 103 14.48 1.14 -15.21
CA LEU A 103 14.16 2.54 -15.46
C LEU A 103 15.06 3.46 -14.60
N THR A 104 16.03 4.16 -15.19
CA THR A 104 16.84 5.17 -14.47
C THR A 104 16.55 6.61 -14.91
N ARG A 105 16.17 7.44 -13.92
CA ARG A 105 16.50 8.86 -13.62
C ARG A 105 16.77 9.91 -14.73
N LYS A 106 16.27 9.78 -15.96
CA LYS A 106 16.13 10.96 -16.85
C LYS A 106 14.74 10.98 -17.48
N PRO A 107 14.02 12.12 -17.43
CA PRO A 107 12.62 12.23 -17.89
C PRO A 107 12.40 11.99 -19.40
N TYR A 108 13.44 11.67 -20.17
CA TYR A 108 13.36 11.36 -21.61
C TYR A 108 14.26 10.20 -22.06
N VAL A 109 14.93 9.47 -21.16
CA VAL A 109 15.79 8.34 -21.56
C VAL A 109 15.12 7.05 -21.12
N ARG A 110 14.36 6.47 -22.05
CA ARG A 110 13.34 5.45 -21.78
C ARG A 110 13.90 4.06 -21.51
N ILE A 111 15.12 3.73 -21.95
CA ILE A 111 15.70 2.39 -21.78
C ILE A 111 17.22 2.57 -21.60
N GLN A 112 17.79 2.07 -20.51
CA GLN A 112 19.22 1.77 -20.48
C GLN A 112 19.37 0.34 -20.97
N GLU A 113 20.00 0.17 -22.13
CA GLU A 113 20.50 -1.14 -22.53
C GLU A 113 21.52 -1.60 -21.48
N ILE A 114 21.33 -2.79 -20.95
CA ILE A 114 22.35 -3.48 -20.15
C ILE A 114 23.62 -3.50 -21.03
N PRO A 115 24.81 -3.10 -20.53
CA PRO A 115 26.04 -3.28 -21.29
C PRO A 115 26.09 -4.75 -21.68
N LYS A 116 25.94 -5.07 -22.97
CA LYS A 116 26.18 -6.42 -23.48
C LYS A 116 27.59 -6.74 -23.05
N GLN A 117 27.71 -7.63 -22.06
CA GLN A 117 28.97 -8.21 -21.68
C GLN A 117 29.51 -8.82 -22.97
N SER A 118 30.53 -8.18 -23.53
CA SER A 118 31.12 -8.59 -24.77
C SER A 118 31.66 -10.01 -24.56
N ASP A 119 30.98 -10.98 -25.17
CA ASP A 119 31.46 -12.35 -25.41
C ASP A 119 32.72 -12.36 -26.33
N THR A 120 33.54 -11.33 -26.29
CA THR A 120 34.81 -11.24 -26.99
C THR A 120 35.94 -11.89 -26.19
N LYS A 121 35.77 -12.14 -24.89
CA LYS A 121 36.80 -12.84 -24.10
C LYS A 121 36.84 -14.36 -24.36
N ALA A 122 35.72 -14.99 -24.71
CA ALA A 122 35.69 -16.42 -25.00
C ALA A 122 36.32 -16.79 -26.35
N THR A 123 36.41 -15.86 -27.30
CA THR A 123 36.97 -16.12 -28.64
C THR A 123 38.50 -15.95 -28.69
N LEU A 124 39.08 -15.13 -27.82
CA LEU A 124 40.53 -14.91 -27.78
C LEU A 124 41.29 -16.06 -27.09
N GLU A 125 40.70 -16.69 -26.07
CA GLU A 125 41.32 -17.86 -25.42
C GLU A 125 41.25 -19.13 -26.29
N GLN A 126 40.18 -19.31 -27.08
CA GLN A 126 40.07 -20.47 -27.99
C GLN A 126 40.99 -20.41 -29.21
N LYS A 127 41.52 -19.23 -29.56
CA LYS A 127 42.53 -19.08 -30.62
C LYS A 127 43.96 -19.30 -30.11
N ALA A 128 44.25 -18.95 -28.86
CA ALA A 128 45.57 -19.15 -28.26
C ALA A 128 45.89 -20.63 -28.01
N ASP A 129 44.90 -21.44 -27.60
CA ASP A 129 45.10 -22.88 -27.36
C ASP A 129 45.19 -23.74 -28.62
N LYS A 130 44.85 -23.21 -29.81
CA LYS A 130 44.98 -23.92 -31.09
C LYS A 130 46.31 -23.69 -31.81
N GLU A 131 47.12 -22.73 -31.39
CA GLU A 131 48.44 -22.45 -31.99
C GLU A 131 49.62 -23.08 -31.20
N VAL A 132 49.35 -23.77 -30.09
CA VAL A 132 50.38 -24.42 -29.24
C VAL A 132 50.29 -25.96 -29.28
N LYS A 133 49.64 -26.55 -30.28
CA LYS A 133 49.62 -28.02 -30.47
C LYS A 133 50.01 -28.45 -31.87
#